data_AF-A7F9E9-F1
#
_entry.id   AF-A7F9E9-F1
#
_cell.length_a   1.000
_cell.length_b   1.000
_cell.length_c   1.000
_cell.angle_alpha   90.00
_cell.angle_beta   90.00
_cell.angle_gamma   90.00
#
_symmetry.space_group_name_H-M   'P 1'
#
loop_
_entity.id
_entity.type
_entity.pdbx_description
1 polymer ?
#
loop_
_entity_poly.entity_id
_entity_poly.type
_entity_poly.pdbx_seq_one_letter_code
_entity_poly.pdbx_strand_id
1 'polypeptide(L)'
;MLAAEELGGPIVGEMLDVTPEALIAGFSTQGKPKKPKENPNIDKRQRRIDEIWGPKPSLDENGEDEEEEEWNETRAAGAEMRELAEQLLNGLLEADDHGTDGYVTLERDSAAARFLVRSKVAQYHFKDARKLKLIDFEKDII
;
A
#
# COMPACT_ATOMS: atom_id res chain seq x y z
N MET A 1 -3.96 8.62 3.13
CA MET A 1 -4.39 7.73 4.24
C MET A 1 -3.55 6.45 4.31
N LEU A 2 -3.42 5.66 3.24
CA LEU A 2 -2.61 4.41 3.25
C LEU A 2 -1.17 4.62 3.76
N ALA A 3 -0.50 5.66 3.28
CA ALA A 3 0.83 6.03 3.74
C ALA A 3 0.93 6.27 5.25
N ALA A 4 -0.13 6.80 5.88
CA ALA A 4 -0.12 7.02 7.33
C ALA A 4 -0.15 5.69 8.08
N GLU A 5 -1.04 4.76 7.69
CA GLU A 5 -1.10 3.44 8.32
C GLU A 5 0.22 2.67 8.15
N GLU A 6 0.84 2.75 6.97
CA GLU A 6 2.13 2.12 6.70
C GLU A 6 3.25 2.66 7.61
N LEU A 7 3.22 3.97 7.91
CA LEU A 7 4.11 4.63 8.87
C LEU A 7 3.73 4.37 10.34
N GLY A 8 2.82 3.43 10.62
CA GLY A 8 2.33 3.10 11.96
C GLY A 8 1.34 4.11 12.52
N GLY A 9 0.71 4.88 11.64
CA GLY A 9 -0.32 5.87 11.92
C GLY A 9 -1.73 5.29 12.04
N PRO A 10 -2.75 6.16 12.00
CA PRO A 10 -4.14 5.71 12.10
C PRO A 10 -4.49 4.78 10.94
N ILE A 11 -5.39 3.83 11.19
CA ILE A 11 -5.91 2.94 10.17
C ILE A 11 -6.65 3.77 9.12
N VAL A 12 -6.60 3.36 7.85
CA VAL A 12 -7.38 4.00 6.78
C VAL A 12 -8.86 4.09 7.17
N GLY A 13 -9.38 5.32 7.26
CA GLY A 13 -10.76 5.60 7.66
C GLY A 13 -10.94 6.04 9.13
N GLU A 14 -9.95 5.85 10.01
CA GLU A 14 -10.04 6.33 11.41
C GLU A 14 -9.82 7.84 11.53
N MET A 15 -9.01 8.40 10.63
CA MET A 15 -8.73 9.84 10.58
C MET A 15 -9.11 10.37 9.20
N LEU A 16 -9.99 11.38 9.17
CA LEU A 16 -10.50 11.97 7.95
C LEU A 16 -9.47 12.83 7.22
N ASP A 17 -8.55 13.43 7.95
CA ASP A 17 -7.55 14.34 7.38
C ASP A 17 -6.15 13.93 7.84
N VAL A 18 -5.31 13.59 6.87
CA VAL A 18 -3.90 13.23 7.06
C VAL A 18 -3.10 14.19 6.20
N THR A 19 -2.50 15.18 6.84
CA THR A 19 -1.73 16.20 6.13
C THR A 19 -0.32 15.69 5.79
N PRO A 20 0.34 16.25 4.76
CA PRO A 20 1.73 15.94 4.45
C PRO A 20 2.66 16.15 5.66
N GLU A 21 2.43 17.18 6.46
CA GLU A 21 3.22 17.47 7.66
C GLU A 21 3.09 16.37 8.72
N ALA A 22 1.91 15.74 8.83
CA ALA A 22 1.70 14.62 9.73
C ALA A 22 2.45 13.35 9.28
N LEU A 23 2.47 13.08 7.97
CA LEU A 23 3.27 11.99 7.39
C LEU A 23 4.77 12.22 7.65
N ILE A 24 5.22 13.45 7.40
CA ILE A 24 6.58 13.95 7.65
C ILE A 24 6.98 13.81 9.12
N ALA A 25 6.09 14.17 10.06
CA ALA A 25 6.34 14.03 11.49
C ALA A 25 6.32 12.56 11.95
N GLY A 26 5.60 11.71 11.21
CA GLY A 26 5.35 10.31 11.49
C GLY A 26 4.41 10.12 12.68
N PHE A 27 4.08 8.86 12.96
CA PHE A 27 3.12 8.50 13.98
C PHE A 27 3.77 7.71 15.13
N SER A 28 3.12 7.78 16.30
CA SER A 28 3.41 6.91 17.44
C SER A 28 2.75 5.54 17.25
N THR A 29 3.17 4.54 18.02
CA THR A 29 2.54 3.20 18.02
C THR A 29 1.06 3.21 18.44
N GLN A 30 0.57 4.32 18.97
CA GLN A 30 -0.85 4.53 19.28
C GLN A 30 -1.62 5.24 18.15
N GLY A 31 -1.04 5.35 16.94
CA GLY A 31 -1.65 6.04 15.79
C GLY A 31 -1.70 7.57 15.92
N LYS A 32 -1.13 8.16 16.97
CA LYS A 32 -1.15 9.62 17.17
C LYS A 32 0.00 10.30 16.39
N PRO A 33 -0.26 11.44 15.73
CA PRO A 33 0.78 12.20 15.05
C PRO A 33 1.84 12.67 16.06
N LYS A 34 3.11 12.52 15.70
CA LYS A 34 4.21 13.04 16.51
C LYS A 34 4.32 14.55 16.33
N LYS A 35 4.85 15.24 17.36
CA LYS A 35 5.12 16.68 17.24
C LYS A 35 6.17 16.89 16.14
N PRO A 36 5.94 17.83 15.21
CA PRO A 36 6.94 18.17 14.19
C PRO A 36 8.19 18.67 14.91
N LYS A 37 9.35 18.10 14.55
CA LYS A 37 10.65 18.61 15.01
C LYS A 37 11.05 19.76 14.09
N GLU A 38 11.61 20.80 14.68
CA GLU A 38 12.01 22.05 13.99
C GLU A 38 13.07 21.82 12.90
N ASN A 39 13.84 20.72 12.98
CA ASN A 39 14.72 20.22 11.94
C ASN A 39 14.51 18.70 11.75
N PRO A 40 13.58 18.28 10.87
CA PRO A 40 13.53 16.88 10.47
C PRO A 40 14.81 16.57 9.67
N ASN A 41 15.53 15.52 10.06
CA ASN A 41 16.72 15.10 9.33
C ASN A 41 16.26 14.45 8.00
N ILE A 42 16.28 15.24 6.92
CA ILE A 42 15.85 14.85 5.56
C ILE A 42 16.76 13.74 4.99
N ASP A 43 18.05 13.74 5.31
CA ASP A 43 19.01 12.72 4.85
C ASP A 43 18.67 11.29 5.35
N LYS A 44 17.99 11.18 6.49
CA LYS A 44 17.49 9.89 7.00
C LYS A 44 16.16 9.46 6.38
N ARG A 45 15.46 10.35 5.66
CA ARG A 45 14.18 10.04 4.98
C ARG A 45 14.41 9.35 3.64
N GLN A 46 15.26 9.89 2.77
CA GLN A 46 15.46 9.34 1.43
C GLN A 46 15.94 7.87 1.47
N ARG A 47 16.81 7.53 2.43
CA ARG A 47 17.28 6.14 2.61
C ARG A 47 16.20 5.17 3.09
N ARG A 48 15.13 5.67 3.73
CA ARG A 48 14.07 4.82 4.31
C ARG A 48 12.92 4.54 3.36
N ILE A 49 12.70 5.37 2.35
CA ILE A 49 11.62 5.14 1.39
C ILE A 49 11.91 3.86 0.61
N ASP A 50 13.14 3.70 0.11
CA ASP A 50 13.56 2.49 -0.59
C ASP A 50 13.54 1.24 0.32
N GLU A 51 13.81 1.40 1.63
CA GLU A 51 13.79 0.29 2.59
C GLU A 51 12.37 -0.22 2.89
N ILE A 52 11.34 0.64 2.82
CA ILE A 52 9.95 0.27 3.14
C ILE A 52 9.16 -0.10 1.86
N TRP A 53 9.37 0.64 0.78
CA TRP A 53 8.58 0.53 -0.45
C TRP A 53 9.35 -0.05 -1.64
N GLY A 54 10.66 -0.27 -1.52
CA GLY A 54 11.50 -0.72 -2.63
C GLY A 54 11.91 0.42 -3.57
N PRO A 55 12.81 0.13 -4.53
CA PRO A 55 13.30 1.13 -5.48
C PRO A 55 12.16 1.66 -6.35
N LYS A 56 12.22 2.95 -6.69
CA LYS A 56 11.29 3.60 -7.62
C LYS A 56 11.15 2.73 -8.89
N PRO A 57 9.92 2.41 -9.35
CA PRO A 57 9.74 1.78 -10.66
C PRO A 57 10.41 2.69 -11.69
N SER A 58 11.31 2.13 -12.51
CA SER A 58 11.95 2.86 -13.59
C SER A 58 10.86 3.35 -14.54
N LEU A 59 10.45 4.61 -14.37
CA LEU A 59 9.63 5.31 -15.33
C LEU A 59 10.50 5.44 -16.59
N ASP A 60 9.93 5.03 -17.72
CA ASP A 60 10.61 4.88 -19.00
C ASP A 60 11.54 6.06 -19.35
N GLU A 61 12.64 5.72 -20.01
CA GLU A 61 13.75 6.56 -20.45
C GLU A 61 13.38 7.60 -21.53
N ASN A 62 12.11 7.96 -21.66
CA ASN A 62 11.63 8.93 -22.64
C ASN A 62 11.13 10.16 -21.90
N GLY A 63 12.08 11.08 -21.68
CA GLY A 63 11.87 12.30 -20.96
C GLY A 63 10.75 13.16 -21.53
N GLU A 64 9.98 13.71 -20.61
CA GLU A 64 9.49 15.08 -20.64
C GLU A 64 9.59 15.57 -19.19
N ASP A 65 10.13 16.77 -19.03
CA ASP A 65 10.32 17.49 -17.77
C ASP A 65 8.96 17.78 -17.08
N GLU A 66 8.29 16.74 -16.60
CA GLU A 66 7.35 16.89 -15.50
C GLU A 66 8.20 17.00 -14.24
N GLU A 67 8.20 18.21 -13.65
CA GLU A 67 8.80 18.55 -12.36
C GLU A 67 8.98 17.29 -11.50
N GLU A 68 10.22 16.99 -11.09
CA GLU A 68 10.57 15.86 -10.21
C GLU A 68 9.69 15.87 -8.96
N GLU A 69 8.46 15.36 -9.06
CA GLU A 69 7.55 15.24 -7.94
C GLU A 69 8.18 14.17 -7.06
N GLU A 70 8.82 14.67 -6.00
CA GLU A 70 9.62 13.93 -5.05
C GLU A 70 8.88 12.63 -4.67
N TRP A 71 9.53 11.49 -4.94
CA TRP A 71 8.97 10.18 -4.62
C TRP A 71 8.71 10.11 -3.11
N ASN A 72 7.44 10.27 -2.74
CA ASN A 72 7.01 10.41 -1.35
C ASN A 72 6.14 9.22 -0.93
N GLU A 73 5.91 9.09 0.38
CA GLU A 73 5.22 7.95 0.99
C GLU A 73 3.79 7.78 0.45
N THR A 74 3.15 8.89 0.04
CA THR A 74 1.80 8.84 -0.56
C THR A 74 1.83 8.21 -1.95
N ARG A 75 2.78 8.62 -2.80
CA ARG A 75 2.94 8.07 -4.16
C ARG A 75 3.34 6.60 -4.11
N ALA A 76 4.26 6.24 -3.21
CA ALA A 76 4.70 4.86 -3.02
C ALA A 76 3.55 3.95 -2.55
N ALA A 77 2.80 4.35 -1.53
CA ALA A 77 1.64 3.60 -1.06
C ALA A 77 0.52 3.50 -2.12
N GLY A 78 0.35 4.54 -2.96
CA GLY A 78 -0.59 4.52 -4.08
C GLY A 78 -0.18 3.57 -5.20
N ALA A 79 1.11 3.54 -5.54
CA ALA A 79 1.66 2.63 -6.54
C ALA A 79 1.51 1.17 -6.10
N GLU A 80 1.85 0.85 -4.86
CA GLU A 80 1.68 -0.49 -4.30
C GLU A 80 0.21 -0.94 -4.27
N MET A 81 -0.70 -0.04 -3.91
CA MET A 81 -2.14 -0.34 -3.94
C MET A 81 -2.61 -0.66 -5.36
N ARG A 82 -2.15 0.11 -6.36
CA ARG A 82 -2.48 -0.15 -7.77
C ARG A 82 -1.93 -1.48 -8.23
N GLU A 83 -0.65 -1.76 -7.96
CA GLU A 83 0.01 -2.99 -8.35
C GLU A 83 -0.66 -4.22 -7.72
N LEU A 84 -0.94 -4.17 -6.42
CA LEU A 84 -1.62 -5.27 -5.73
C LEU A 84 -3.03 -5.51 -6.29
N ALA A 85 -3.78 -4.44 -6.61
CA ALA A 85 -5.10 -4.57 -7.22
C ALA A 85 -5.03 -5.23 -8.60
N GLU A 86 -4.02 -4.88 -9.41
CA GLU A 86 -3.77 -5.48 -10.72
C GLU A 86 -3.43 -6.97 -10.60
N GLN A 87 -2.50 -7.32 -9.70
CA GLN A 87 -2.14 -8.72 -9.44
C GLN A 87 -3.37 -9.55 -9.00
N LEU A 88 -4.21 -9.01 -8.11
CA LEU A 88 -5.42 -9.69 -7.64
C LEU A 88 -6.47 -9.86 -8.74
N LEU A 89 -6.64 -8.87 -9.61
CA LEU A 89 -7.57 -8.96 -10.73
C LEU A 89 -7.11 -10.01 -11.75
N ASN A 90 -5.81 -10.00 -12.09
CA ASN A 90 -5.23 -11.01 -12.97
C ASN A 90 -5.36 -12.41 -12.37
N GLY A 91 -5.09 -12.56 -11.07
CA GLY A 91 -5.28 -13.82 -10.35
C GLY A 91 -6.72 -14.33 -10.37
N LEU A 92 -7.72 -13.43 -10.29
CA LEU A 92 -9.13 -13.81 -10.44
C LEU A 92 -9.46 -14.29 -11.86
N LEU A 93 -9.00 -13.58 -12.89
CA LEU A 93 -9.22 -13.96 -14.29
C LEU A 93 -8.57 -15.32 -14.62
N GLU A 94 -7.35 -15.56 -14.14
CA GLU A 94 -6.67 -16.84 -14.30
C GLU A 94 -7.39 -17.98 -13.57
N ALA A 95 -8.01 -17.72 -12.42
CA ALA A 95 -8.82 -18.70 -11.71
C ALA A 95 -10.05 -19.13 -12.51
N ASP A 96 -10.70 -18.19 -13.20
CA ASP A 96 -11.85 -18.46 -14.05
C ASP A 96 -11.47 -19.24 -15.32
N ASP A 97 -10.34 -18.90 -15.94
CA ASP A 97 -9.90 -19.53 -17.19
C ASP A 97 -9.23 -20.90 -16.98
N HIS A 98 -8.53 -21.10 -15.86
CA HIS A 98 -7.67 -22.27 -15.63
C HIS A 98 -8.03 -23.10 -14.39
N GLY A 99 -9.04 -22.70 -13.62
CA GLY A 99 -9.46 -23.40 -12.41
C GLY A 99 -8.44 -23.35 -11.28
N THR A 100 -7.59 -22.32 -11.25
CA THR A 100 -6.67 -22.06 -10.13
C THR A 100 -7.42 -21.46 -8.94
N ASP A 101 -6.75 -21.28 -7.81
CA ASP A 101 -7.37 -20.78 -6.57
C ASP A 101 -7.41 -19.24 -6.45
N GLY A 102 -6.82 -18.54 -7.43
CA GLY A 102 -6.81 -17.07 -7.54
C GLY A 102 -5.98 -16.34 -6.48
N TYR A 103 -5.12 -17.06 -5.74
CA TYR A 103 -4.27 -16.44 -4.72
C TYR A 103 -2.99 -15.87 -5.31
N VAL A 104 -2.70 -14.61 -4.98
CA VAL A 104 -1.40 -13.96 -5.17
C VAL A 104 -0.56 -14.10 -3.91
N THR A 105 0.77 -14.14 -4.06
CA THR A 105 1.70 -14.20 -2.92
C THR A 105 2.21 -12.81 -2.60
N LEU A 106 1.97 -12.35 -1.38
CA LEU A 106 2.46 -11.10 -0.84
C LEU A 106 3.91 -11.25 -0.36
N GLU A 107 4.74 -10.29 -0.70
CA GLU A 107 6.13 -10.23 -0.23
C GLU A 107 6.21 -9.78 1.24
N ARG A 108 5.29 -8.91 1.66
CA ARG A 108 5.22 -8.31 2.99
C ARG A 108 3.77 -8.05 3.42
N ASP A 109 3.59 -7.80 4.71
CA ASP A 109 2.31 -7.32 5.25
C ASP A 109 2.22 -5.79 5.08
N SER A 110 1.42 -5.34 4.11
CA SER A 110 1.27 -3.92 3.78
C SER A 110 -0.12 -3.37 4.09
N ALA A 111 -0.18 -2.04 4.30
CA ALA A 111 -1.41 -1.32 4.54
C ALA A 111 -2.42 -1.48 3.39
N ALA A 112 -1.97 -1.64 2.15
CA ALA A 112 -2.82 -1.94 1.01
C ALA A 112 -3.56 -3.27 1.19
N ALA A 113 -2.84 -4.35 1.51
CA ALA A 113 -3.44 -5.66 1.75
C ALA A 113 -4.41 -5.64 2.95
N ARG A 114 -4.00 -5.03 4.07
CA ARG A 114 -4.87 -4.88 5.25
C ARG A 114 -6.13 -4.06 4.95
N PHE A 115 -6.00 -2.99 4.17
CA PHE A 115 -7.12 -2.17 3.74
C PHE A 115 -8.12 -2.98 2.92
N LEU A 116 -7.66 -3.70 1.89
CA LEU A 116 -8.52 -4.55 1.06
C LEU A 116 -9.27 -5.63 1.86
N VAL A 117 -8.60 -6.24 2.83
CA VAL A 117 -9.24 -7.26 3.68
C VAL A 117 -10.28 -6.65 4.62
N ARG A 118 -9.97 -5.48 5.22
CA ARG A 118 -10.93 -4.79 6.09
C ARG A 118 -12.12 -4.24 5.31
N SER A 119 -11.92 -3.77 4.09
CA SER A 119 -12.98 -3.29 3.20
C SER A 119 -13.79 -4.41 2.54
N LYS A 120 -13.47 -5.68 2.83
CA LYS A 120 -14.19 -6.87 2.33
C LYS A 120 -14.15 -7.01 0.82
N VAL A 121 -13.04 -6.62 0.19
CA VAL A 121 -12.81 -6.86 -1.24
C VAL A 121 -11.80 -7.97 -1.50
N ALA A 122 -11.00 -8.33 -0.50
CA ALA A 122 -10.04 -9.43 -0.57
C ALA A 122 -10.06 -10.25 0.72
N GLN A 123 -9.51 -11.45 0.66
CA GLN A 123 -9.36 -12.34 1.81
C GLN A 123 -8.03 -13.09 1.79
N TYR A 124 -7.47 -13.30 2.98
CA TYR A 124 -6.29 -14.13 3.17
C TYR A 124 -6.62 -15.61 3.05
N HIS A 125 -5.63 -16.40 2.65
CA HIS A 125 -5.71 -17.85 2.76
C HIS A 125 -5.68 -18.26 4.24
N PHE A 126 -6.63 -19.11 4.64
CA PHE A 126 -6.82 -19.53 6.03
C PHE A 126 -5.61 -20.21 6.69
N LYS A 127 -4.69 -20.77 5.90
CA LYS A 127 -3.42 -21.38 6.38
C LYS A 127 -2.17 -20.56 6.09
N ASP A 128 -2.27 -19.58 5.19
CA ASP A 128 -1.09 -18.86 4.70
C ASP A 128 -1.38 -17.37 4.61
N ALA A 129 -0.91 -16.62 5.61
CA ALA A 129 -1.10 -15.18 5.69
C ALA A 129 -0.37 -14.39 4.59
N ARG A 130 0.50 -15.04 3.80
CA ARG A 130 1.11 -14.41 2.62
C ARG A 130 0.27 -14.56 1.37
N LYS A 131 -0.77 -15.39 1.37
CA LYS A 131 -1.64 -15.57 0.22
C LYS A 131 -2.89 -14.73 0.35
N LEU A 132 -3.16 -13.91 -0.66
CA LEU A 132 -4.33 -13.05 -0.73
C LEU A 132 -5.08 -13.32 -2.03
N LYS A 133 -6.40 -13.33 -2.00
CA LYS A 133 -7.22 -13.38 -3.22
C LYS A 133 -8.33 -12.36 -3.19
N LEU A 134 -8.79 -11.97 -4.37
CA LEU A 134 -9.98 -11.14 -4.53
C LEU A 134 -11.23 -11.94 -4.14
N ILE A 135 -12.23 -11.28 -3.56
CA ILE A 135 -13.56 -11.88 -3.39
C ILE A 135 -14.29 -11.77 -4.72
N ASP A 136 -14.72 -12.91 -5.26
CA ASP A 136 -15.54 -12.97 -6.47
C ASP A 136 -17.00 -12.65 -6.11
N PHE A 137 -17.38 -11.38 -6.26
CA PHE A 137 -18.72 -10.91 -5.92
C PHE A 137 -19.84 -11.53 -6.77
N GLU A 138 -19.54 -12.08 -7.96
CA GLU A 138 -20.56 -12.72 -8.78
C GLU A 138 -20.89 -14.12 -8.25
N LYS A 139 -19.86 -14.88 -7.84
CA LYS A 139 -20.05 -16.25 -7.34
C LYS A 139 -20.40 -16.32 -5.85
N ASP A 140 -20.08 -15.32 -5.04
CA ASP A 140 -20.29 -15.33 -3.59
C ASP A 140 -21.74 -14.98 -3.15
N ILE A 141 -22.64 -14.64 -4.09
CA ILE A 141 -24.04 -14.25 -3.84
C ILE A 141 -25.04 -15.44 -3.96
N ILE A 142 -24.58 -16.65 -4.29
CA ILE A 142 -25.45 -17.83 -4.53
C ILE A 142 -25.48 -18.81 -3.36
#